data_AF-A0A840S606-F1
#
_entry.id   AF-A0A840S606-F1
#
_cell.length_a   1.000
_cell.length_b   1.000
_cell.length_c   1.000
_cell.angle_alpha   90.00
_cell.angle_beta   90.00
_cell.angle_gamma   90.00
#
_symmetry.space_group_name_H-M   'P 1'
#
loop_
_entity.id
_entity.type
_entity.pdbx_description
1 polymer ?
#
loop_
_entity_poly.entity_id
_entity_poly.type
_entity_poly.pdbx_seq_one_letter_code
_entity_poly.pdbx_strand_id
1 'polypeptide(L)'
;MKAMPRLPLLALGLLAMVLGLGAGLVRLGADLPSAFASQAGAHGVLMVGGLFGVVIALERAVAVGKAWAFAAPLASGLGTVCLLLGQTQFSGGFYLLGSVGLLASTALAATRQPEPFMGVLLGGALCGVLAQLVWLCGAPLVQGLPLAIAFLVLTIAGERMELSRFVPRSRAVEQQLGAILLGIPLSVGLGPEWSARALGLALMLLAQWLLQHDLARRTVRLQGLTRFIAVALIAGYVQLLLGGLLLLIFGLQPGSLAYDAAVHALLLGFVFSMVFGHAPLIGPALLKIQLPFHPLLYAPLALLHGGLLLRLGGDALDELALRRAGAWVSTLAIAFFLLTLIWRAQARRPRHVLAH
;
A
#
# COMPACT_ATOMS: atom_id res chain seq x y z
N MET A 1 -9.96 15.22 -25.18
CA MET A 1 -8.67 14.53 -24.96
C MET A 1 -8.93 13.03 -24.78
N LYS A 2 -8.62 12.22 -25.82
CA LYS A 2 -8.87 10.77 -25.85
C LYS A 2 -8.15 10.06 -24.68
N ALA A 3 -8.76 9.02 -24.12
CA ALA A 3 -8.32 8.28 -22.94
C ALA A 3 -7.02 7.43 -23.11
N MET A 4 -6.08 7.81 -23.97
CA MET A 4 -4.73 7.20 -23.99
C MET A 4 -4.02 7.47 -22.64
N PRO A 5 -3.14 6.61 -22.08
CA PRO A 5 -3.03 5.15 -22.06
C PRO A 5 -2.75 4.70 -20.59
N ARG A 6 -3.67 4.98 -19.66
CA ARG A 6 -3.44 4.71 -18.21
C ARG A 6 -3.55 3.23 -17.84
N LEU A 7 -4.34 2.47 -18.62
CA LEU A 7 -4.57 1.04 -18.40
C LEU A 7 -3.28 0.21 -18.58
N PRO A 8 -2.47 0.42 -19.64
CA PRO A 8 -1.15 -0.22 -19.75
C PRO A 8 -0.24 0.02 -18.54
N LEU A 9 -0.20 1.24 -18.00
CA LEU A 9 0.60 1.54 -16.81
C LEU A 9 0.06 0.79 -15.59
N LEU A 10 -1.25 0.81 -15.38
CA LEU A 10 -1.88 0.06 -14.28
C LEU A 10 -1.64 -1.46 -14.43
N ALA A 11 -1.63 -1.98 -15.65
CA ALA A 11 -1.36 -3.40 -15.92
C ALA A 11 0.05 -3.81 -15.45
N LEU A 12 1.05 -2.92 -15.53
CA LEU A 12 2.38 -3.19 -14.97
C LEU A 12 2.35 -3.31 -13.44
N GLY A 13 1.53 -2.49 -12.76
CA GLY A 13 1.30 -2.62 -11.32
C GLY A 13 0.58 -3.92 -10.95
N LEU A 14 -0.42 -4.32 -11.75
CA LEU A 14 -1.11 -5.61 -11.58
C LEU A 14 -0.18 -6.80 -11.83
N LEU A 15 0.72 -6.71 -12.81
CA LEU A 15 1.76 -7.71 -13.03
C LEU A 15 2.66 -7.85 -11.81
N ALA A 16 3.13 -6.74 -11.25
CA ALA A 16 3.95 -6.74 -10.03
C ALA A 16 3.23 -7.38 -8.84
N MET A 17 1.94 -7.08 -8.68
CA MET A 17 1.11 -7.69 -7.65
C MET A 17 0.95 -9.20 -7.85
N VAL A 18 0.67 -9.67 -9.07
CA VAL A 18 0.56 -11.12 -9.36
C VAL A 18 1.87 -11.83 -9.06
N LEU A 19 3.00 -11.29 -9.55
CA LEU A 19 4.33 -11.86 -9.30
C LEU A 19 4.66 -11.84 -7.82
N GLY A 20 4.37 -10.74 -7.12
CA GLY A 20 4.59 -10.63 -5.69
C GLY A 20 3.73 -11.64 -4.93
N LEU A 21 2.41 -11.70 -5.13
CA LEU A 21 1.54 -12.64 -4.40
C LEU A 21 2.01 -14.09 -4.61
N GLY A 22 2.31 -14.48 -5.85
CA GLY A 22 2.86 -15.80 -6.16
C GLY A 22 4.21 -16.05 -5.48
N ALA A 23 5.15 -15.11 -5.55
CA ALA A 23 6.43 -15.20 -4.86
C ALA A 23 6.28 -15.34 -3.33
N GLY A 24 5.31 -14.65 -2.74
CA GLY A 24 4.97 -14.76 -1.32
C GLY A 24 4.43 -16.14 -0.94
N LEU A 25 3.62 -16.75 -1.81
CA LEU A 25 3.15 -18.13 -1.63
C LEU A 25 4.30 -19.14 -1.76
N VAL A 26 5.23 -18.94 -2.70
CA VAL A 26 6.43 -19.79 -2.83
C VAL A 26 7.29 -19.75 -1.57
N ARG A 27 7.42 -18.59 -0.90
CA ARG A 27 8.13 -18.51 0.40
C ARG A 27 7.54 -19.42 1.47
N LEU A 28 6.25 -19.75 1.38
CA LEU A 28 5.58 -20.69 2.28
C LEU A 28 5.58 -22.12 1.73
N GLY A 29 6.30 -22.40 0.65
CA GLY A 29 6.44 -23.73 0.05
C GLY A 29 5.30 -24.12 -0.90
N ALA A 30 4.58 -23.14 -1.46
CA ALA A 30 3.69 -23.44 -2.59
C ALA A 30 4.52 -23.80 -3.83
N ASP A 31 4.13 -24.87 -4.51
CA ASP A 31 4.73 -25.29 -5.77
C ASP A 31 4.10 -24.50 -6.93
N LEU A 32 4.80 -23.47 -7.40
CA LEU A 32 4.35 -22.57 -8.46
C LEU A 32 5.42 -22.48 -9.56
N PRO A 33 5.03 -22.10 -10.80
CA PRO A 33 5.96 -21.96 -11.91
C PRO A 33 7.21 -21.14 -11.59
N SER A 34 8.31 -21.42 -12.30
CA SER A 34 9.63 -20.80 -12.11
C SER A 34 9.62 -19.26 -12.15
N ALA A 35 8.68 -18.67 -12.90
CA ALA A 35 8.46 -17.23 -12.95
C ALA A 35 8.13 -16.61 -11.57
N PHE A 36 7.46 -17.36 -10.69
CA PHE A 36 7.19 -16.94 -9.30
C PHE A 36 8.32 -17.37 -8.36
N ALA A 37 8.84 -18.59 -8.53
CA ALA A 37 9.85 -19.15 -7.63
C ALA A 37 11.18 -18.38 -7.67
N SER A 38 11.59 -17.93 -8.86
CA SER A 38 12.78 -17.06 -9.04
C SER A 38 12.65 -15.72 -8.31
N GLN A 39 11.44 -15.32 -7.94
CA GLN A 39 11.14 -14.03 -7.32
C GLN A 39 10.82 -14.14 -5.82
N ALA A 40 10.92 -15.33 -5.20
CA ALA A 40 10.60 -15.55 -3.79
C ALA A 40 11.34 -14.56 -2.85
N GLY A 41 12.60 -14.26 -3.16
CA GLY A 41 13.39 -13.26 -2.44
C GLY A 41 12.87 -11.83 -2.62
N ALA A 42 12.29 -11.49 -3.77
CA ALA A 42 11.89 -10.13 -4.16
C ALA A 42 10.41 -9.80 -3.92
N HIS A 43 9.61 -10.69 -3.32
CA HIS A 43 8.16 -10.47 -3.05
C HIS A 43 7.85 -9.07 -2.51
N GLY A 44 8.54 -8.65 -1.44
CA GLY A 44 8.29 -7.34 -0.82
C GLY A 44 8.65 -6.17 -1.73
N VAL A 45 9.72 -6.31 -2.52
CA VAL A 45 10.16 -5.29 -3.51
C VAL A 45 9.14 -5.16 -4.64
N LEU A 46 8.61 -6.28 -5.14
CA LEU A 46 7.55 -6.29 -6.15
C LEU A 46 6.28 -5.60 -5.65
N MET A 47 5.94 -5.76 -4.38
CA MET A 47 4.80 -5.07 -3.77
C MET A 47 5.06 -3.56 -3.64
N VAL A 48 6.16 -3.17 -3.01
CA VAL A 48 6.43 -1.77 -2.69
C VAL A 48 6.84 -0.98 -3.93
N GLY A 49 7.84 -1.46 -4.67
CA GLY A 49 8.36 -0.78 -5.86
C GLY A 49 7.55 -0.99 -7.11
N GLY A 50 6.99 -2.18 -7.29
CA GLY A 50 6.18 -2.50 -8.46
C GLY A 50 4.73 -2.06 -8.30
N LEU A 51 3.95 -2.72 -7.44
CA LEU A 51 2.52 -2.42 -7.29
C LEU A 51 2.30 -0.99 -6.77
N PHE A 52 2.77 -0.69 -5.56
CA PHE A 52 2.50 0.59 -4.92
C PHE A 52 3.24 1.73 -5.62
N GLY A 53 4.49 1.51 -6.08
CA GLY A 53 5.23 2.46 -6.90
C GLY A 53 4.46 2.86 -8.16
N VAL A 54 3.86 1.91 -8.89
CA VAL A 54 3.02 2.21 -10.06
C VAL A 54 1.75 2.96 -9.65
N VAL A 55 0.99 2.45 -8.70
CA VAL A 55 -0.35 2.99 -8.39
C VAL A 55 -0.26 4.41 -7.81
N ILE A 56 0.61 4.61 -6.82
CA ILE A 56 0.78 5.91 -6.15
C ILE A 56 1.37 6.94 -7.13
N ALA A 57 2.37 6.55 -7.94
CA ALA A 57 2.94 7.46 -8.94
C ALA A 57 1.95 7.78 -10.05
N LEU A 58 1.11 6.83 -10.48
CA LEU A 58 0.08 7.07 -11.48
C LEU A 58 -0.98 8.06 -10.96
N GLU A 59 -1.42 7.90 -9.72
CA GLU A 59 -2.34 8.84 -9.09
C GLU A 59 -1.77 10.25 -9.04
N ARG A 60 -0.53 10.39 -8.55
CA ARG A 60 0.13 11.69 -8.48
C ARG A 60 0.35 12.31 -9.86
N ALA A 61 0.72 11.51 -10.86
CA ALA A 61 0.87 11.97 -12.24
C ALA A 61 -0.44 12.49 -12.83
N VAL A 62 -1.55 11.81 -12.55
CA VAL A 62 -2.90 12.25 -12.95
C VAL A 62 -3.29 13.56 -12.26
N ALA A 63 -3.02 13.69 -10.96
CA ALA A 63 -3.32 14.91 -10.20
C ALA A 63 -2.53 16.14 -10.70
N VAL A 64 -1.24 15.96 -11.01
CA VAL A 64 -0.36 17.05 -11.48
C VAL A 64 -0.60 17.42 -12.95
N GLY A 65 -1.05 16.45 -13.76
CA GLY A 65 -1.46 16.67 -15.16
C GLY A 65 -0.30 16.95 -16.12
N LYS A 66 0.93 16.55 -15.79
CA LYS A 66 2.12 16.77 -16.64
C LYS A 66 2.59 15.46 -17.28
N ALA A 67 2.93 15.51 -18.57
CA ALA A 67 3.33 14.31 -19.34
C ALA A 67 4.55 13.59 -18.74
N TRP A 68 5.56 14.33 -18.29
CA TRP A 68 6.76 13.76 -17.69
C TRP A 68 6.46 12.98 -16.40
N ALA A 69 5.40 13.32 -15.65
CA ALA A 69 5.06 12.65 -14.40
C ALA A 69 4.67 11.18 -14.62
N PHE A 70 4.19 10.83 -15.83
CA PHE A 70 3.87 9.44 -16.20
C PHE A 70 5.13 8.58 -16.42
N ALA A 71 6.32 9.16 -16.50
CA ALA A 71 7.57 8.40 -16.50
C ALA A 71 7.79 7.66 -15.17
N ALA A 72 7.27 8.19 -14.06
CA ALA A 72 7.40 7.58 -12.73
C ALA A 72 6.69 6.21 -12.59
N PRO A 73 5.38 6.09 -12.89
CA PRO A 73 4.72 4.78 -12.88
C PRO A 73 5.26 3.86 -13.98
N LEU A 74 5.68 4.40 -15.14
CA LEU A 74 6.30 3.58 -16.19
C LEU A 74 7.61 2.96 -15.70
N ALA A 75 8.51 3.76 -15.11
CA ALA A 75 9.78 3.28 -14.57
C ALA A 75 9.55 2.22 -13.48
N SER A 76 8.62 2.46 -12.56
CA SER A 76 8.23 1.46 -11.54
C SER A 76 7.75 0.15 -12.18
N GLY A 77 6.94 0.23 -13.23
CA GLY A 77 6.49 -0.94 -13.99
C GLY A 77 7.62 -1.66 -14.72
N LEU A 78 8.55 -0.93 -15.34
CA LEU A 78 9.73 -1.49 -16.01
C LEU A 78 10.67 -2.18 -15.02
N GLY A 79 10.78 -1.69 -13.78
CA GLY A 79 11.54 -2.36 -12.72
C GLY A 79 11.01 -3.77 -12.45
N THR A 80 9.69 -3.95 -12.50
CA THR A 80 9.04 -5.26 -12.38
C THR A 80 9.36 -6.17 -13.56
N VAL A 81 9.34 -5.62 -14.78
CA VAL A 81 9.71 -6.37 -16.00
C VAL A 81 11.16 -6.82 -15.94
N CYS A 82 12.08 -5.96 -15.49
CA CYS A 82 13.48 -6.32 -15.29
C CYS A 82 13.63 -7.48 -14.28
N LEU A 83 12.93 -7.45 -13.15
CA LEU A 83 12.95 -8.56 -12.18
C LEU A 83 12.46 -9.87 -12.80
N LEU A 84 11.35 -9.83 -13.54
CA LEU A 84 10.80 -10.99 -14.23
C LEU A 84 11.80 -11.60 -15.23
N LEU A 85 12.61 -10.76 -15.87
CA LEU A 85 13.66 -11.17 -16.81
C LEU A 85 15.00 -11.53 -16.12
N GLY A 86 15.05 -11.57 -14.79
CA GLY A 86 16.26 -11.89 -14.01
C GLY A 86 17.29 -10.74 -13.92
N GLN A 87 16.91 -9.52 -14.31
CA GLN A 87 17.78 -8.35 -14.38
C GLN A 87 17.69 -7.49 -13.10
N THR A 88 18.14 -8.05 -11.98
CA THR A 88 17.98 -7.46 -10.63
C THR A 88 18.56 -6.05 -10.48
N GLN A 89 19.76 -5.80 -11.02
CA GLN A 89 20.41 -4.48 -10.91
C GLN A 89 19.62 -3.40 -11.68
N PHE A 90 19.21 -3.70 -12.91
CA PHE A 90 18.39 -2.78 -13.71
C PHE A 90 17.02 -2.53 -13.05
N SER A 91 16.44 -3.56 -12.42
CA SER A 91 15.21 -3.41 -11.65
C SER A 91 15.35 -2.37 -10.54
N GLY A 92 16.42 -2.44 -9.74
CA GLY A 92 16.69 -1.47 -8.70
C GLY A 92 16.79 -0.04 -9.23
N GLY A 93 17.47 0.14 -10.38
CA GLY A 93 17.59 1.45 -11.04
C GLY A 93 16.24 2.01 -11.47
N PHE A 94 15.41 1.18 -12.09
CA PHE A 94 14.07 1.58 -12.53
C PHE A 94 13.11 1.88 -11.37
N TYR A 95 13.14 1.10 -10.30
CA TYR A 95 12.35 1.40 -9.09
C TYR A 95 12.77 2.69 -8.42
N LEU A 96 14.08 2.97 -8.38
CA LEU A 96 14.60 4.24 -7.88
C LEU A 96 14.13 5.40 -8.75
N LEU A 97 14.27 5.31 -10.07
CA LEU A 97 13.78 6.32 -11.02
C LEU A 97 12.28 6.58 -10.85
N GLY A 98 11.49 5.52 -10.66
CA GLY A 98 10.06 5.63 -10.37
C GLY A 98 9.78 6.42 -9.09
N SER A 99 10.51 6.11 -8.01
CA SER A 99 10.35 6.77 -6.71
C SER A 99 10.81 8.23 -6.73
N VAL A 100 11.91 8.53 -7.44
CA VAL A 100 12.38 9.91 -7.65
C VAL A 100 11.37 10.71 -8.48
N GLY A 101 10.78 10.09 -9.51
CA GLY A 101 9.72 10.72 -10.29
C GLY A 101 8.45 10.99 -9.48
N LEU A 102 8.07 10.09 -8.57
CA LEU A 102 6.99 10.30 -7.61
C LEU A 102 7.31 11.47 -6.66
N LEU A 103 8.53 11.51 -6.10
CA LEU A 103 8.98 12.61 -5.24
C LEU A 103 8.91 13.96 -5.97
N ALA A 104 9.45 14.04 -7.20
CA ALA A 104 9.41 15.25 -8.02
C ALA A 104 7.97 15.69 -8.34
N SER A 105 7.09 14.73 -8.67
CA SER A 105 5.68 15.02 -8.94
C SER A 105 4.95 15.51 -7.68
N THR A 106 5.27 14.95 -6.52
CA THR A 106 4.72 15.36 -5.23
C THR A 106 5.24 16.74 -4.82
N ALA A 107 6.52 17.03 -5.05
CA ALA A 107 7.10 18.35 -4.81
C ALA A 107 6.47 19.42 -5.69
N LEU A 108 6.21 19.14 -6.97
CA LEU A 108 5.47 20.04 -7.84
C LEU A 108 4.02 20.24 -7.38
N ALA A 109 3.38 19.21 -6.83
CA ALA A 109 2.06 19.37 -6.23
C ALA A 109 2.12 20.28 -4.98
N ALA A 110 3.16 20.15 -4.16
CA ALA A 110 3.38 20.98 -2.97
C ALA A 110 3.61 22.44 -3.26
N THR A 111 4.30 22.77 -4.36
CA THR A 111 4.47 24.18 -4.75
C THR A 111 3.15 24.81 -5.23
N ARG A 112 2.19 24.00 -5.70
CA ARG A 112 0.86 24.47 -6.12
C ARG A 112 -0.15 24.51 -4.98
N GLN A 113 0.01 23.63 -4.00
CA GLN A 113 -0.88 23.51 -2.85
C GLN A 113 -0.04 23.31 -1.57
N PRO A 114 0.46 24.41 -0.98
CA PRO A 114 1.31 24.37 0.20
C PRO A 114 0.48 24.09 1.47
N GLU A 115 0.06 22.83 1.62
CA GLU A 115 -0.74 22.35 2.76
C GLU A 115 0.07 21.36 3.61
N PRO A 116 -0.19 21.26 4.93
CA PRO A 116 0.58 20.39 5.83
C PRO A 116 0.64 18.93 5.39
N PHE A 117 -0.47 18.41 4.84
CA PHE A 117 -0.53 17.04 4.35
C PHE A 117 0.45 16.78 3.19
N MET A 118 0.81 17.81 2.41
CA MET A 118 1.77 17.65 1.34
C MET A 118 3.20 17.48 1.84
N GLY A 119 3.54 18.08 3.00
CA GLY A 119 4.79 17.81 3.69
C GLY A 119 4.90 16.34 4.12
N VAL A 120 3.80 15.76 4.60
CA VAL A 120 3.72 14.33 4.97
C VAL A 120 3.90 13.44 3.73
N LEU A 121 3.23 13.77 2.62
CA LEU A 121 3.37 13.05 1.35
C LEU A 121 4.80 13.13 0.79
N LEU A 122 5.45 14.29 0.90
CA LEU A 122 6.86 14.48 0.53
C LEU A 122 7.78 13.61 1.38
N GLY A 123 7.56 13.57 2.71
CA GLY A 123 8.30 12.69 3.62
C GLY A 123 8.13 11.22 3.27
N GLY A 124 6.91 10.79 2.94
CA GLY A 124 6.63 9.45 2.44
C GLY A 124 7.40 9.15 1.14
N ALA A 125 7.28 10.01 0.14
CA ALA A 125 7.97 9.83 -1.14
C ALA A 125 9.50 9.78 -0.99
N LEU A 126 10.07 10.58 -0.07
CA LEU A 126 11.50 10.52 0.26
C LEU A 126 11.87 9.18 0.89
N CYS A 127 11.08 8.67 1.85
CA CYS A 127 11.29 7.33 2.40
C CYS A 127 11.24 6.26 1.31
N GLY A 128 10.35 6.41 0.32
CA GLY A 128 10.27 5.53 -0.85
C GLY A 128 11.56 5.55 -1.67
N VAL A 129 12.10 6.73 -1.99
CA VAL A 129 13.39 6.87 -2.68
C VAL A 129 14.51 6.16 -1.91
N LEU A 130 14.61 6.39 -0.60
CA LEU A 130 15.62 5.78 0.24
C LEU A 130 15.45 4.25 0.31
N ALA A 131 14.23 3.73 0.39
CA ALA A 131 13.97 2.28 0.36
C ALA A 131 14.50 1.64 -0.94
N GLN A 132 14.29 2.29 -2.08
CA GLN A 132 14.77 1.77 -3.37
C GLN A 132 16.28 1.95 -3.56
N LEU A 133 16.90 2.95 -2.93
CA LEU A 133 18.36 3.04 -2.88
C LEU A 133 18.97 1.86 -2.13
N VAL A 134 18.39 1.47 -0.99
CA VAL A 134 18.83 0.28 -0.23
C VAL A 134 18.75 -0.97 -1.12
N TRP A 135 17.65 -1.14 -1.87
CA TRP A 135 17.49 -2.24 -2.81
C TRP A 135 18.53 -2.20 -3.96
N LEU A 136 18.72 -1.04 -4.59
CA LEU A 136 19.67 -0.86 -5.69
C LEU A 136 21.11 -1.18 -5.25
N CYS A 137 21.49 -0.83 -4.02
CA CYS A 137 22.80 -1.14 -3.45
C CYS A 137 22.98 -2.63 -3.10
N GLY A 138 21.96 -3.48 -3.30
CA GLY A 138 22.03 -4.91 -2.99
C GLY A 138 22.05 -5.22 -1.50
N ALA A 139 21.63 -4.26 -0.65
CA ALA A 139 21.58 -4.47 0.79
C ALA A 139 20.44 -5.44 1.17
N PRO A 140 20.55 -6.11 2.33
CA PRO A 140 19.50 -7.00 2.83
C PRO A 140 18.14 -6.28 2.93
N LEU A 141 17.07 -6.91 2.44
CA LEU A 141 15.73 -6.32 2.39
C LEU A 141 15.21 -5.80 3.74
N VAL A 142 15.59 -6.45 4.84
CA VAL A 142 15.21 -6.01 6.18
C VAL A 142 15.68 -4.59 6.49
N GLN A 143 16.78 -4.13 5.91
CA GLN A 143 17.31 -2.78 6.12
C GLN A 143 16.45 -1.71 5.43
N GLY A 144 15.85 -2.04 4.27
CA GLY A 144 14.97 -1.13 3.54
C GLY A 144 13.52 -1.16 4.02
N LEU A 145 13.14 -2.18 4.80
CA LEU A 145 11.77 -2.40 5.22
C LEU A 145 11.18 -1.27 6.11
N PRO A 146 11.90 -0.72 7.11
CA PRO A 146 11.41 0.45 7.85
C PRO A 146 11.07 1.64 6.95
N LEU A 147 11.92 1.91 5.94
CA LEU A 147 11.71 2.98 4.95
C LEU A 147 10.49 2.69 4.07
N ALA A 148 10.31 1.44 3.64
CA ALA A 148 9.15 1.02 2.86
C ALA A 148 7.83 1.14 3.65
N ILE A 149 7.85 0.77 4.93
CA ILE A 149 6.70 0.95 5.84
C ILE A 149 6.42 2.45 6.03
N ALA A 150 7.45 3.25 6.32
CA ALA A 150 7.33 4.69 6.47
C ALA A 150 6.76 5.35 5.21
N PHE A 151 7.24 4.96 4.02
CA PHE A 151 6.71 5.41 2.74
C PHE A 151 5.20 5.21 2.64
N LEU A 152 4.73 3.97 2.79
CA LEU A 152 3.31 3.65 2.61
C LEU A 152 2.44 4.28 3.70
N VAL A 153 2.89 4.24 4.96
CA VAL A 153 2.13 4.81 6.09
C VAL A 153 2.01 6.32 5.97
N LEU A 154 3.09 7.03 5.64
CA LEU A 154 3.07 8.49 5.46
C LEU A 154 2.24 8.87 4.24
N THR A 155 2.32 8.13 3.14
CA THR A 155 1.46 8.36 1.97
C THR A 155 -0.03 8.23 2.35
N ILE A 156 -0.41 7.13 3.00
CA ILE A 156 -1.78 6.93 3.47
C ILE A 156 -2.20 8.04 4.44
N ALA A 157 -1.37 8.36 5.44
CA ALA A 157 -1.68 9.40 6.42
C ALA A 157 -1.86 10.78 5.76
N GLY A 158 -1.00 11.14 4.82
CA GLY A 158 -1.11 12.37 4.03
C GLY A 158 -2.41 12.44 3.23
N GLU A 159 -2.78 11.36 2.54
CA GLU A 159 -4.06 11.27 1.82
C GLU A 159 -5.26 11.37 2.76
N ARG A 160 -5.19 10.75 3.95
CA ARG A 160 -6.23 10.87 4.99
C ARG A 160 -6.36 12.30 5.52
N MET A 161 -5.24 12.99 5.71
CA MET A 161 -5.24 14.41 6.09
C MET A 161 -5.85 15.26 4.98
N GLU A 162 -5.52 15.01 3.71
CA GLU A 162 -6.11 15.72 2.56
C GLU A 162 -7.64 15.58 2.53
N LEU A 163 -8.15 14.35 2.70
CA LEU A 163 -9.59 14.07 2.69
C LEU A 163 -10.34 14.65 3.90
N SER A 164 -9.64 14.90 5.00
CA SER A 164 -10.24 15.42 6.23
C SER A 164 -9.80 16.85 6.56
N ARG A 165 -9.25 17.59 5.59
CA ARG A 165 -8.74 18.96 5.76
C ARG A 165 -9.80 19.97 6.21
N PHE A 166 -11.06 19.71 5.89
CA PHE A 166 -12.19 20.56 6.28
C PHE A 166 -12.87 20.10 7.58
N VAL A 167 -12.36 19.06 8.23
CA VAL A 167 -12.87 18.61 9.53
C VAL A 167 -12.17 19.43 10.62
N PRO A 168 -12.89 20.28 11.37
CA PRO A 168 -12.27 21.11 12.39
C PRO A 168 -11.69 20.25 13.51
N ARG A 169 -10.44 20.54 13.89
CA ARG A 169 -9.72 19.92 15.00
C ARG A 169 -9.10 21.00 15.88
N SER A 170 -8.86 20.69 17.14
CA SER A 170 -8.14 21.60 18.03
C SER A 170 -6.65 21.62 17.66
N ARG A 171 -5.99 22.76 17.84
CA ARG A 171 -4.56 22.93 17.55
C ARG A 171 -3.68 21.86 18.23
N ALA A 172 -4.03 21.47 19.45
CA ALA A 172 -3.33 20.43 20.19
C ALA A 172 -3.40 19.05 19.50
N VAL A 173 -4.57 18.67 18.97
CA VAL A 173 -4.77 17.40 18.27
C VAL A 173 -3.98 17.37 16.95
N GLU A 174 -3.89 18.50 16.25
CA GLU A 174 -3.09 18.64 15.04
C GLU A 174 -1.59 18.60 15.32
N GLN A 175 -1.13 19.26 16.39
CA GLN A 175 0.26 19.21 16.83
C GLN A 175 0.67 17.79 17.25
N GLN A 176 -0.22 17.08 17.95
CA GLN A 176 -0.01 15.68 18.31
C GLN A 176 0.17 14.80 17.06
N LEU A 177 -0.71 14.96 16.06
CA LEU A 177 -0.57 14.24 14.79
C LEU A 177 0.75 14.58 14.09
N GLY A 178 1.09 15.87 14.01
CA GLY A 178 2.34 16.33 13.40
C GLY A 178 3.58 15.70 14.06
N ALA A 179 3.61 15.66 15.40
CA ALA A 179 4.71 15.03 16.15
C ALA A 179 4.81 13.53 15.88
N ILE A 180 3.67 12.81 15.86
CA ILE A 180 3.64 11.37 15.54
C ILE A 180 4.16 11.12 14.12
N LEU A 181 3.70 11.90 13.14
CA LEU A 181 4.10 11.74 11.74
C LEU A 181 5.57 12.09 11.49
N LEU A 182 6.13 13.06 12.22
CA LEU A 182 7.57 13.36 12.20
C LEU A 182 8.39 12.24 12.86
N GLY A 183 7.87 11.58 13.89
CA GLY A 183 8.53 10.46 14.55
C GLY A 183 8.77 9.25 13.63
N ILE A 184 7.91 9.02 12.63
CA ILE A 184 8.02 7.89 11.70
C ILE A 184 9.34 7.92 10.90
N PRO A 185 9.66 8.94 10.09
CA PRO A 185 10.93 8.98 9.35
C PRO A 185 12.14 9.11 10.28
N LEU A 186 12.01 9.83 11.41
CA LEU A 186 13.10 9.96 12.39
C LEU A 186 13.47 8.62 13.03
N SER A 187 12.49 7.73 13.24
CA SER A 187 12.75 6.40 13.81
C SER A 187 13.75 5.59 12.98
N VAL A 188 13.74 5.75 11.65
CA VAL A 188 14.63 5.01 10.75
C VAL A 188 16.10 5.33 11.00
N GLY A 189 16.40 6.57 11.42
CA GLY A 189 17.76 7.05 11.66
C GLY A 189 18.39 6.62 12.99
N LEU A 190 17.64 5.93 13.88
CA LEU A 190 18.08 5.58 15.23
C LEU A 190 19.01 4.35 15.31
N GLY A 191 19.54 3.91 14.17
CA GLY A 191 20.40 2.72 14.06
C GLY A 191 19.64 1.38 14.11
N PRO A 192 20.32 0.25 13.86
CA PRO A 192 19.68 -1.05 13.62
C PRO A 192 18.82 -1.57 14.78
N GLU A 193 19.24 -1.35 16.03
CA GLU A 193 18.56 -1.90 17.21
C GLU A 193 17.26 -1.16 17.54
N TRP A 194 17.28 0.18 17.49
CA TRP A 194 16.18 1.01 17.95
C TRP A 194 15.22 1.41 16.83
N SER A 195 15.65 1.37 15.56
CA SER A 195 14.85 1.81 14.42
C SER A 195 13.49 1.11 14.34
N ALA A 196 13.47 -0.22 14.40
CA ALA A 196 12.23 -0.99 14.33
C ALA A 196 11.28 -0.72 15.51
N ARG A 197 11.82 -0.61 16.73
CA ARG A 197 11.03 -0.40 17.95
C ARG A 197 10.43 1.01 18.00
N ALA A 198 11.24 2.02 17.68
CA ALA A 198 10.78 3.40 17.60
C ALA A 198 9.74 3.59 16.49
N LEU A 199 9.92 2.93 15.34
CA LEU A 199 8.92 2.89 14.29
C LEU A 199 7.63 2.26 14.82
N GLY A 200 7.72 1.10 15.48
CA GLY A 200 6.60 0.42 16.11
C GLY A 200 5.79 1.32 17.06
N LEU A 201 6.49 2.06 17.93
CA LEU A 201 5.87 3.05 18.82
C LEU A 201 5.14 4.16 18.03
N ALA A 202 5.78 4.75 17.01
CA ALA A 202 5.17 5.80 16.20
C ALA A 202 3.92 5.29 15.45
N LEU A 203 3.97 4.06 14.90
CA LEU A 203 2.82 3.43 14.23
C LEU A 203 1.68 3.11 15.20
N MET A 204 2.01 2.63 16.41
CA MET A 204 1.03 2.37 17.46
C MET A 204 0.31 3.66 17.88
N LEU A 205 1.06 4.74 18.10
CA LEU A 205 0.50 6.07 18.42
C LEU A 205 -0.34 6.63 17.27
N LEU A 206 0.10 6.45 16.01
CA LEU A 206 -0.67 6.85 14.84
C LEU A 206 -2.00 6.08 14.76
N ALA A 207 -1.97 4.77 14.97
CA ALA A 207 -3.19 3.95 14.96
C ALA A 207 -4.18 4.39 16.04
N GLN A 208 -3.70 4.63 17.26
CA GLN A 208 -4.53 5.14 18.35
C GLN A 208 -5.13 6.51 18.01
N TRP A 209 -4.32 7.41 17.46
CA TRP A 209 -4.79 8.73 17.03
C TRP A 209 -5.89 8.60 15.96
N LEU A 210 -5.70 7.75 14.94
CA LEU A 210 -6.67 7.52 13.87
C LEU A 210 -7.98 6.92 14.41
N LEU A 211 -7.90 5.93 15.32
CA LEU A 211 -9.05 5.31 15.98
C LEU A 211 -9.83 6.28 16.87
N GLN A 212 -9.24 7.41 17.27
CA GLN A 212 -9.87 8.43 18.10
C GLN A 212 -10.36 9.64 17.27
N HIS A 213 -9.63 10.05 16.24
CA HIS A 213 -9.83 11.35 15.59
C HIS A 213 -10.11 11.29 14.08
N ASP A 214 -9.99 10.13 13.41
CA ASP A 214 -10.32 10.02 11.99
C ASP A 214 -11.84 10.08 11.74
N LEU A 215 -12.20 10.64 10.59
CA LEU A 215 -13.59 10.75 10.12
C LEU A 215 -14.29 9.39 9.97
N ALA A 216 -13.53 8.30 9.74
CA ALA A 216 -14.02 6.93 9.61
C ALA A 216 -14.97 6.53 10.75
N ARG A 217 -14.72 7.00 11.98
CA ARG A 217 -15.56 6.72 13.16
C ARG A 217 -16.99 7.26 13.03
N ARG A 218 -17.14 8.36 12.30
CA ARG A 218 -18.44 8.99 12.03
C ARG A 218 -19.07 8.40 10.78
N THR A 219 -18.28 8.23 9.71
CA THR A 219 -18.77 7.75 8.42
C THR A 219 -19.15 6.27 8.41
N VAL A 220 -18.67 5.46 9.37
CA VAL A 220 -19.10 4.07 9.56
C VAL A 220 -20.60 3.93 9.86
N ARG A 221 -21.23 4.99 10.37
CA ARG A 221 -22.68 5.03 10.64
C ARG A 221 -23.52 5.37 9.41
N LEU A 222 -22.88 5.78 8.30
CA LEU A 222 -23.56 6.10 7.05
C LEU A 222 -23.90 4.81 6.27
N GLN A 223 -24.28 4.92 5.01
CA GLN A 223 -24.62 3.77 4.16
C GLN A 223 -23.82 3.78 2.84
N GLY A 224 -23.92 2.69 2.08
CA GLY A 224 -23.29 2.56 0.78
C GLY A 224 -21.76 2.56 0.84
N LEU A 225 -21.13 3.17 -0.18
CA LEU A 225 -19.68 3.20 -0.33
C LEU A 225 -18.98 3.85 0.87
N THR A 226 -19.52 4.95 1.38
CA THR A 226 -18.91 5.71 2.48
C THR A 226 -18.77 4.87 3.75
N ARG A 227 -19.77 4.01 4.05
CA ARG A 227 -19.66 3.05 5.16
C ARG A 227 -18.64 1.96 4.88
N PHE A 228 -18.60 1.42 3.66
CA PHE A 228 -17.64 0.40 3.28
C PHE A 228 -16.20 0.90 3.44
N ILE A 229 -15.91 2.12 2.96
CA ILE A 229 -14.62 2.80 3.15
C ILE A 229 -14.29 2.87 4.64
N ALA A 230 -15.22 3.36 5.46
CA ALA A 230 -14.99 3.51 6.89
C ALA A 230 -14.70 2.17 7.60
N VAL A 231 -15.42 1.09 7.24
CA VAL A 231 -15.18 -0.25 7.79
C VAL A 231 -13.78 -0.75 7.41
N ALA A 232 -13.39 -0.62 6.14
CA ALA A 232 -12.05 -1.01 5.69
C ALA A 232 -10.95 -0.21 6.41
N LEU A 233 -11.13 1.11 6.55
CA LEU A 233 -10.18 1.98 7.26
C LEU A 233 -10.04 1.60 8.73
N ILE A 234 -11.14 1.41 9.45
CA ILE A 234 -11.13 1.03 10.88
C ILE A 234 -10.46 -0.34 11.06
N ALA A 235 -10.81 -1.32 10.22
CA ALA A 235 -10.17 -2.63 10.25
C ALA A 235 -8.66 -2.53 9.97
N GLY A 236 -8.26 -1.69 9.02
CA GLY A 236 -6.87 -1.35 8.77
C GLY A 236 -6.17 -0.70 9.98
N TYR A 237 -6.80 0.24 10.68
CA TYR A 237 -6.21 0.88 11.86
C TYR A 237 -5.95 -0.11 13.00
N VAL A 238 -6.83 -1.10 13.18
CA VAL A 238 -6.59 -2.19 14.14
C VAL A 238 -5.34 -3.00 13.75
N GLN A 239 -5.14 -3.26 12.46
CA GLN A 239 -3.94 -3.95 11.99
C GLN A 239 -2.67 -3.10 12.08
N LEU A 240 -2.78 -1.78 11.89
CA LEU A 240 -1.69 -0.84 12.13
C LEU A 240 -1.26 -0.85 13.60
N LEU A 241 -2.24 -0.86 14.52
CA LEU A 241 -1.99 -0.95 15.96
C LEU A 241 -1.27 -2.25 16.32
N LEU A 242 -1.76 -3.38 15.82
CA LEU A 242 -1.18 -4.69 16.07
C LEU A 242 0.24 -4.79 15.50
N GLY A 243 0.43 -4.41 14.24
CA GLY A 243 1.74 -4.41 13.60
C GLY A 243 2.74 -3.48 14.30
N GLY A 244 2.31 -2.27 14.70
CA GLY A 244 3.13 -1.35 15.49
C GLY A 244 3.53 -1.93 16.84
N LEU A 245 2.61 -2.60 17.54
CA LEU A 245 2.88 -3.28 18.80
C LEU A 245 3.90 -4.43 18.64
N LEU A 246 3.73 -5.26 17.61
CA LEU A 246 4.67 -6.35 17.32
C LEU A 246 6.08 -5.82 17.03
N LEU A 247 6.20 -4.73 16.25
CA LEU A 247 7.49 -4.07 16.01
C LEU A 247 8.11 -3.48 17.27
N LEU A 248 7.30 -2.88 18.14
CA LEU A 248 7.77 -2.30 19.41
C LEU A 248 8.35 -3.37 20.34
N ILE A 249 7.70 -4.52 20.43
CA ILE A 249 8.09 -5.61 21.34
C ILE A 249 9.23 -6.45 20.75
N PHE A 250 9.09 -6.89 19.50
CA PHE A 250 9.95 -7.91 18.89
C PHE A 250 10.96 -7.34 17.88
N GLY A 251 10.80 -6.09 17.44
CA GLY A 251 11.64 -5.51 16.39
C GLY A 251 11.40 -6.15 15.01
N LEU A 252 12.42 -6.08 14.15
CA LEU A 252 12.41 -6.64 12.78
C LEU A 252 13.47 -7.73 12.59
N GLN A 253 13.48 -8.76 13.45
CA GLN A 253 14.41 -9.87 13.29
C GLN A 253 14.02 -10.76 12.10
N PRO A 254 14.81 -10.81 11.00
CA PRO A 254 14.46 -11.60 9.83
C PRO A 254 14.25 -13.08 10.15
N GLY A 255 13.23 -13.68 9.55
CA GLY A 255 12.93 -15.11 9.68
C GLY A 255 12.19 -15.50 10.97
N SER A 256 12.01 -14.58 11.92
CA SER A 256 11.17 -14.83 13.10
C SER A 256 9.67 -14.84 12.75
N LEU A 257 8.87 -15.55 13.56
CA LEU A 257 7.41 -15.56 13.44
C LEU A 257 6.81 -14.17 13.68
N ALA A 258 7.36 -13.42 14.64
CA ALA A 258 6.96 -12.05 14.93
C ALA A 258 7.24 -11.10 13.75
N TYR A 259 8.33 -11.32 13.01
CA TYR A 259 8.61 -10.56 11.78
C TYR A 259 7.56 -10.80 10.71
N ASP A 260 7.19 -12.06 10.45
CA ASP A 260 6.14 -12.37 9.48
C ASP A 260 4.80 -11.73 9.88
N ALA A 261 4.42 -11.91 11.15
CA ALA A 261 3.21 -11.35 11.72
C ALA A 261 3.16 -9.81 11.62
N ALA A 262 4.24 -9.11 12.02
CA ALA A 262 4.30 -7.66 12.00
C ALA A 262 4.21 -7.11 10.57
N VAL A 263 4.99 -7.68 9.65
CA VAL A 263 5.02 -7.23 8.25
C VAL A 263 3.67 -7.45 7.59
N HIS A 264 3.03 -8.59 7.79
CA HIS A 264 1.73 -8.85 7.18
C HIS A 264 0.59 -8.11 7.86
N ALA A 265 0.62 -7.88 9.19
CA ALA A 265 -0.33 -6.97 9.83
C ALA A 265 -0.25 -5.56 9.22
N LEU A 266 0.95 -5.03 8.99
CA LEU A 266 1.14 -3.70 8.41
C LEU A 266 0.82 -3.65 6.90
N LEU A 267 1.49 -4.47 6.10
CA LEU A 267 1.43 -4.35 4.64
C LEU A 267 0.21 -5.05 4.03
N LEU A 268 -0.26 -6.16 4.61
CA LEU A 268 -1.45 -6.87 4.14
C LEU A 268 -2.70 -6.46 4.94
N GLY A 269 -2.60 -6.29 6.25
CA GLY A 269 -3.72 -5.89 7.09
C GLY A 269 -4.06 -4.42 6.92
N PHE A 270 -3.11 -3.51 7.18
CA PHE A 270 -3.36 -2.07 7.12
C PHE A 270 -3.36 -1.54 5.68
N VAL A 271 -2.28 -1.73 4.91
CA VAL A 271 -2.16 -1.10 3.57
C VAL A 271 -3.20 -1.66 2.59
N PHE A 272 -3.40 -2.98 2.49
CA PHE A 272 -4.44 -3.51 1.58
C PHE A 272 -5.87 -3.18 2.03
N SER A 273 -6.12 -2.96 3.33
CA SER A 273 -7.43 -2.41 3.75
C SER A 273 -7.65 -0.99 3.23
N MET A 274 -6.60 -0.17 3.18
CA MET A 274 -6.67 1.16 2.55
C MET A 274 -6.90 1.04 1.04
N VAL A 275 -6.21 0.10 0.38
CA VAL A 275 -6.46 -0.21 -1.04
C VAL A 275 -7.92 -0.61 -1.25
N PHE A 276 -8.47 -1.51 -0.43
CA PHE A 276 -9.85 -1.96 -0.58
C PHE A 276 -10.84 -0.83 -0.35
N GLY A 277 -10.62 -0.01 0.67
CA GLY A 277 -11.44 1.16 0.93
C GLY A 277 -11.39 2.17 -0.20
N HIS A 278 -10.21 2.56 -0.66
CA HIS A 278 -10.05 3.68 -1.58
C HIS A 278 -10.10 3.31 -3.07
N ALA A 279 -9.80 2.09 -3.47
CA ALA A 279 -9.81 1.68 -4.88
C ALA A 279 -11.16 1.92 -5.60
N PRO A 280 -12.35 1.71 -4.98
CA PRO A 280 -13.62 2.02 -5.61
C PRO A 280 -13.86 3.53 -5.83
N LEU A 281 -13.08 4.39 -5.17
CA LEU A 281 -13.12 5.85 -5.33
C LEU A 281 -12.04 6.32 -6.33
N ILE A 282 -10.80 5.87 -6.14
CA ILE A 282 -9.62 6.32 -6.90
C ILE A 282 -9.57 5.67 -8.29
N GLY A 283 -9.79 4.36 -8.38
CA GLY A 283 -9.71 3.61 -9.64
C GLY A 283 -10.60 4.20 -10.75
N PRO A 284 -11.88 4.52 -10.49
CA PRO A 284 -12.76 5.16 -11.46
C PRO A 284 -12.29 6.56 -11.90
N ALA A 285 -11.74 7.36 -10.98
CA ALA A 285 -11.17 8.66 -11.30
C ALA A 285 -9.91 8.56 -12.18
N LEU A 286 -9.05 7.57 -11.91
CA LEU A 286 -7.86 7.28 -12.72
C LEU A 286 -8.23 6.79 -14.12
N LEU A 287 -9.19 5.87 -14.22
CA LEU A 287 -9.57 5.27 -15.51
C LEU A 287 -10.65 6.06 -16.25
N LYS A 288 -11.20 7.11 -15.63
CA LYS A 288 -12.34 7.90 -16.13
C LYS A 288 -13.56 7.03 -16.44
N ILE A 289 -13.85 6.07 -15.55
CA ILE A 289 -15.01 5.17 -15.62
C ILE A 289 -15.96 5.46 -14.46
N GLN A 290 -17.17 4.90 -14.50
CA GLN A 290 -18.08 4.88 -13.35
C GLN A 290 -18.02 3.51 -12.68
N LEU A 291 -18.07 3.49 -11.35
CA LEU A 291 -18.10 2.25 -10.58
C LEU A 291 -19.16 2.33 -9.49
N PRO A 292 -20.38 1.82 -9.75
CA PRO A 292 -21.43 1.82 -8.73
C PRO A 292 -21.08 0.83 -7.62
N PHE A 293 -21.18 1.30 -6.37
CA PHE A 293 -21.00 0.48 -5.18
C PHE A 293 -21.88 -0.78 -5.21
N HIS A 294 -21.33 -1.87 -4.67
CA HIS A 294 -22.05 -3.12 -4.49
C HIS A 294 -21.66 -3.76 -3.15
N PRO A 295 -22.62 -4.25 -2.33
CA PRO A 295 -22.32 -4.85 -1.03
C PRO A 295 -21.38 -6.06 -1.08
N LEU A 296 -21.27 -6.75 -2.24
CA LEU A 296 -20.32 -7.84 -2.43
C LEU A 296 -18.87 -7.45 -2.10
N LEU A 297 -18.51 -6.16 -2.15
CA LEU A 297 -17.17 -5.68 -1.75
C LEU A 297 -16.81 -5.97 -0.28
N TYR A 298 -17.81 -6.19 0.60
CA TYR A 298 -17.54 -6.63 1.97
C TYR A 298 -16.99 -8.06 2.05
N ALA A 299 -17.33 -8.93 1.10
CA ALA A 299 -16.88 -10.32 1.11
C ALA A 299 -15.36 -10.47 0.96
N PRO A 300 -14.68 -9.88 -0.05
CA PRO A 300 -13.22 -9.93 -0.10
C PRO A 300 -12.57 -9.22 1.08
N LEU A 301 -13.17 -8.14 1.63
CA LEU A 301 -12.63 -7.50 2.83
C LEU A 301 -12.67 -8.45 4.05
N ALA A 302 -13.78 -9.16 4.24
CA ALA A 302 -13.90 -10.16 5.30
C ALA A 302 -12.92 -11.33 5.09
N LEU A 303 -12.74 -11.79 3.85
CA LEU A 303 -11.75 -12.82 3.53
C LEU A 303 -10.32 -12.35 3.78
N LEU A 304 -9.99 -11.10 3.45
CA LEU A 304 -8.66 -10.54 3.70
C LEU A 304 -8.32 -10.58 5.20
N HIS A 305 -9.23 -10.10 6.05
CA HIS A 305 -9.00 -10.12 7.50
C HIS A 305 -9.10 -11.53 8.10
N GLY A 306 -9.98 -12.40 7.59
CA GLY A 306 -10.05 -13.80 8.01
C GLY A 306 -8.76 -14.57 7.66
N GLY A 307 -8.23 -14.39 6.46
CA GLY A 307 -6.96 -14.95 6.03
C GLY A 307 -5.79 -14.42 6.85
N LEU A 308 -5.79 -13.13 7.16
CA LEU A 308 -4.79 -12.53 8.03
C LEU A 308 -4.85 -13.10 9.46
N LEU A 309 -6.05 -13.23 10.05
CA LEU A 309 -6.21 -13.84 11.37
C LEU A 309 -5.69 -15.28 11.41
N LEU A 310 -5.96 -16.09 10.38
CA LEU A 310 -5.40 -17.44 10.24
C LEU A 310 -3.87 -17.40 10.20
N ARG A 311 -3.30 -16.46 9.44
CA ARG A 311 -1.85 -16.31 9.31
C ARG A 311 -1.20 -15.93 10.64
N LEU A 312 -1.71 -14.89 11.29
CA LEU A 312 -1.19 -14.40 12.58
C LEU A 312 -1.38 -15.43 13.70
N GLY A 313 -2.48 -16.18 13.69
CA GLY A 313 -2.68 -17.31 14.58
C GLY A 313 -1.66 -18.43 14.32
N GLY A 314 -1.34 -18.70 13.05
CA GLY A 314 -0.27 -19.61 12.68
C GLY A 314 1.12 -19.13 13.09
N ASP A 315 1.40 -17.82 13.05
CA ASP A 315 2.65 -17.26 13.61
C ASP A 315 2.70 -17.40 15.13
N ALA A 316 1.59 -17.16 15.83
CA ALA A 316 1.52 -17.27 17.28
C ALA A 316 1.63 -18.71 17.81
N LEU A 317 1.12 -19.68 17.03
CA LEU A 317 1.12 -21.11 17.37
C LEU A 317 2.29 -21.88 16.73
N ASP A 318 3.14 -21.21 15.93
CA ASP A 318 4.15 -21.82 15.05
C ASP A 318 3.61 -22.88 14.06
N GLU A 319 2.36 -22.72 13.63
CA GLU A 319 1.68 -23.67 12.74
C GLU A 319 1.81 -23.26 11.27
N LEU A 320 2.65 -23.96 10.51
CA LEU A 320 2.88 -23.68 9.09
C LEU A 320 1.61 -23.85 8.24
N ALA A 321 0.76 -24.83 8.56
CA ALA A 321 -0.47 -25.08 7.83
C ALA A 321 -1.43 -23.88 7.91
N LEU A 322 -1.57 -23.26 9.09
CA LEU A 322 -2.38 -22.06 9.29
C LEU A 322 -1.82 -20.86 8.53
N ARG A 323 -0.49 -20.66 8.56
CA ARG A 323 0.20 -19.61 7.77
C ARG A 323 -0.04 -19.76 6.27
N ARG A 324 0.06 -20.99 5.75
CA ARG A 324 -0.24 -21.32 4.34
C ARG A 324 -1.70 -21.03 3.99
N ALA A 325 -2.64 -21.51 4.82
CA ALA A 325 -4.06 -21.28 4.60
C ALA A 325 -4.39 -19.78 4.60
N GLY A 326 -3.87 -19.03 5.58
CA GLY A 326 -4.05 -17.59 5.66
C GLY A 326 -3.48 -16.83 4.46
N ALA A 327 -2.32 -17.24 3.95
CA ALA A 327 -1.71 -16.66 2.75
C ALA A 327 -2.54 -16.89 1.48
N TRP A 328 -3.04 -18.12 1.28
CA TRP A 328 -3.93 -18.44 0.17
C TRP A 328 -5.27 -17.68 0.25
N VAL A 329 -5.91 -17.68 1.42
CA VAL A 329 -7.17 -16.95 1.63
C VAL A 329 -6.99 -15.46 1.34
N SER A 330 -5.89 -14.85 1.79
CA SER A 330 -5.61 -13.44 1.55
C SER A 330 -5.32 -13.14 0.07
N THR A 331 -4.61 -14.04 -0.62
CA THR A 331 -4.34 -13.94 -2.06
C THR A 331 -5.65 -14.01 -2.86
N LEU A 332 -6.51 -14.96 -2.52
CA LEU A 332 -7.84 -15.11 -3.12
C LEU A 332 -8.75 -13.92 -2.82
N ALA A 333 -8.64 -13.32 -1.63
CA ALA A 333 -9.38 -12.12 -1.26
C ALA A 333 -9.01 -10.93 -2.18
N ILE A 334 -7.71 -10.72 -2.43
CA ILE A 334 -7.23 -9.67 -3.35
C ILE A 334 -7.72 -9.93 -4.78
N ALA A 335 -7.58 -11.16 -5.27
CA ALA A 335 -8.07 -11.53 -6.60
C ALA A 335 -9.58 -11.31 -6.72
N PHE A 336 -10.35 -11.76 -5.73
CA PHE A 336 -11.80 -11.62 -5.71
C PHE A 336 -12.24 -10.16 -5.66
N PHE A 337 -11.55 -9.31 -4.89
CA PHE A 337 -11.78 -7.88 -4.87
C PHE A 337 -11.62 -7.26 -6.26
N LEU A 338 -10.51 -7.55 -6.95
CA LEU A 338 -10.23 -7.02 -8.28
C LEU A 338 -11.23 -7.49 -9.32
N LEU A 339 -11.57 -8.78 -9.32
CA LEU A 339 -12.59 -9.34 -10.21
C LEU A 339 -13.95 -8.69 -9.98
N THR A 340 -14.29 -8.40 -8.72
CA THR A 340 -15.51 -7.66 -8.37
C THR A 340 -15.48 -6.24 -8.96
N LEU A 341 -14.37 -5.50 -8.83
CA LEU A 341 -14.25 -4.17 -9.43
C LEU A 341 -14.36 -4.21 -10.96
N ILE A 342 -13.70 -5.17 -11.61
CA ILE A 342 -13.73 -5.34 -13.07
C ILE A 342 -15.16 -5.65 -13.54
N TRP A 343 -15.84 -6.59 -12.89
CA TRP A 343 -17.22 -6.94 -13.19
C TRP A 343 -18.15 -5.73 -13.04
N ARG A 344 -18.01 -4.96 -11.95
CA ARG A 344 -18.81 -3.74 -11.72
C ARG A 344 -18.53 -2.65 -12.74
N ALA A 345 -17.29 -2.51 -13.21
CA ALA A 345 -16.91 -1.56 -14.26
C ALA A 345 -17.53 -1.92 -15.63
N GLN A 346 -17.71 -3.21 -15.93
CA GLN A 346 -18.26 -3.67 -17.19
C GLN A 346 -19.79 -3.55 -17.26
N ALA A 347 -20.49 -3.72 -16.13
CA ALA A 347 -21.95 -3.75 -16.04
C ALA A 347 -22.67 -2.44 -16.47
N ARG A 348 -21.93 -1.35 -16.76
CA ARG A 348 -22.48 -0.05 -17.19
C ARG A 348 -21.87 0.55 -18.45
N ARG A 349 -21.14 -0.22 -19.28
CA ARG A 349 -20.91 0.25 -20.66
C ARG A 349 -22.30 0.44 -21.28
N PRO A 350 -22.69 1.66 -21.74
CA PRO A 350 -23.95 1.81 -22.44
C PRO A 350 -23.91 0.82 -23.59
N ARG A 351 -24.89 -0.09 -23.67
CA ARG A 351 -25.23 -0.64 -24.98
C ARG A 351 -25.48 0.59 -25.83
N HIS A 352 -24.67 0.81 -26.85
CA HIS A 352 -25.04 1.74 -27.91
C HIS A 352 -26.45 1.31 -28.31
N VAL A 353 -27.45 2.10 -27.91
CA VAL A 353 -28.75 2.05 -28.52
C VAL A 353 -28.45 2.48 -29.94
N LEU A 354 -28.33 1.48 -30.82
CA LEU A 354 -28.53 1.68 -32.25
C LEU A 354 -29.98 2.16 -32.35
N ALA A 355 -30.17 3.48 -32.20
CA ALA A 355 -31.36 4.14 -32.65
C ALA A 355 -31.22 4.22 -34.17
N HIS A 356 -32.13 3.47 -34.80
CA HIS A 356 -32.53 3.43 -36.20
C HIS A 356 -32.02 4.54 -37.13
#